data_AF-A0A412VZZ6-F1
#
_entry.id   AF-A0A412VZZ6-F1
#
_cell.length_a   1.000
_cell.length_b   1.000
_cell.length_c   1.000
_cell.angle_alpha   90.00
_cell.angle_beta   90.00
_cell.angle_gamma   90.00
#
_symmetry.space_group_name_H-M   'P 1'
#
loop_
_entity.id
_entity.type
_entity.pdbx_description
1 polymer ?
#
loop_
_entity_poly.entity_id
_entity_poly.type
_entity_poly.pdbx_seq_one_letter_code
_entity_poly.pdbx_strand_id
1 'polypeptide(L)'
;MFNQLLMNIAKQHLINRTSIRTHNATINKSMINALNEPDLYRFFCLSLYRNSYYNVRLRIEDIAKITGEKESTLKNFNKSMDTVLTRKKYPSPINHPVYEFTMRSLYKIPAMDYKGFITLSHKFTQVKLSVKVKGYYIKLLLIAENNTIPLTNIEIANKLGISKNTVFKYNIELFQAGLLKLFPDRLELTPNELLISNDEAKQKKEWHPITRM
;
A
#
# COMPACT_ATOMS: atom_id res chain seq x y z
N MET A 1 39.96 3.17 12.37
CA MET A 1 38.67 3.85 12.10
C MET A 1 38.14 3.66 10.67
N PHE A 2 38.98 3.70 9.62
CA PHE A 2 38.53 3.60 8.21
C PHE A 2 37.81 2.28 7.85
N ASN A 3 38.34 1.14 8.31
CA ASN A 3 37.72 -0.18 8.07
C ASN A 3 36.34 -0.34 8.72
N GLN A 4 36.12 0.30 9.88
CA GLN A 4 34.86 0.22 10.61
C GLN A 4 33.77 1.07 9.92
N LEU A 5 34.17 2.20 9.33
CA LEU A 5 33.30 3.03 8.49
C LEU A 5 32.87 2.28 7.22
N LEU A 6 33.80 1.64 6.52
CA LEU A 6 33.52 0.83 5.33
C LEU A 6 32.61 -0.37 5.62
N MET A 7 32.84 -1.06 6.73
CA MET A 7 32.02 -2.19 7.16
C MET A 7 30.58 -1.74 7.50
N ASN A 8 30.43 -0.57 8.12
CA ASN A 8 29.12 0.04 8.38
C ASN A 8 28.41 0.46 7.10
N ILE A 9 29.12 1.04 6.13
CA ILE A 9 28.58 1.38 4.80
C ILE A 9 28.11 0.11 4.08
N ALA A 10 28.91 -0.96 4.07
CA ALA A 10 28.54 -2.24 3.45
C ALA A 10 27.33 -2.90 4.14
N LYS A 11 27.27 -2.90 5.48
CA LYS A 11 26.11 -3.36 6.25
C LYS A 11 24.87 -2.54 5.94
N GLN A 12 24.99 -1.22 5.85
CA GLN A 12 23.88 -0.33 5.52
C GLN A 12 23.42 -0.54 4.08
N HIS A 13 24.32 -0.82 3.14
CA HIS A 13 23.97 -1.25 1.78
C HIS A 13 23.24 -2.60 1.76
N LEU A 14 23.62 -3.57 2.59
CA LEU A 14 22.95 -4.88 2.72
C LEU A 14 21.56 -4.75 3.37
N ILE A 15 21.43 -3.97 4.44
CA ILE A 15 20.16 -3.66 5.09
C ILE A 15 19.26 -2.90 4.12
N ASN A 16 19.81 -1.95 3.36
CA ASN A 16 19.07 -1.24 2.31
C ASN A 16 18.62 -2.16 1.16
N ARG A 17 19.22 -3.36 0.99
CA ARG A 17 18.84 -4.37 0.00
C ARG A 17 17.72 -5.29 0.48
N THR A 18 17.49 -5.40 1.79
CA THR A 18 16.46 -6.27 2.38
C THR A 18 15.22 -5.46 2.75
N SER A 19 14.07 -5.84 2.18
CA SER A 19 12.79 -5.22 2.50
C SER A 19 12.25 -5.87 3.79
N ILE A 20 12.34 -5.17 4.92
CA ILE A 20 11.77 -5.60 6.20
C ILE A 20 10.39 -4.97 6.36
N ARG A 21 9.43 -5.75 6.86
CA ARG A 21 8.07 -5.26 7.12
C ARG A 21 8.10 -4.20 8.23
N THR A 22 7.52 -3.04 7.97
CA THR A 22 7.28 -1.96 8.93
C THR A 22 6.00 -2.22 9.72
N HIS A 23 5.85 -1.53 10.84
CA HIS A 23 4.64 -1.63 11.68
C HIS A 23 3.42 -0.96 11.04
N ASN A 24 3.64 0.00 10.13
CA ASN A 24 2.59 0.76 9.45
C ASN A 24 3.03 1.24 8.06
N ALA A 25 2.05 1.68 7.26
CA ALA A 25 2.26 2.31 5.97
C ALA A 25 1.28 3.47 5.77
N THR A 26 1.73 4.49 5.04
CA THR A 26 0.95 5.69 4.73
C THR A 26 0.34 5.57 3.34
N ILE A 27 -0.92 5.97 3.19
CA ILE A 27 -1.67 5.98 1.93
C ILE A 27 -2.16 7.39 1.66
N ASN A 28 -1.78 7.97 0.53
CA ASN A 28 -2.17 9.33 0.17
C ASN A 28 -3.63 9.37 -0.31
N LYS A 29 -4.36 10.44 0.01
CA LYS A 29 -5.75 10.66 -0.47
C LYS A 29 -5.85 10.69 -1.99
N SER A 30 -4.81 11.17 -2.68
CA SER A 30 -4.75 11.17 -4.15
C SER A 30 -4.83 9.78 -4.78
N MET A 31 -4.59 8.69 -4.05
CA MET A 31 -4.64 7.32 -4.56
C MET A 31 -6.06 6.79 -4.79
N ILE A 32 -7.08 7.44 -4.22
CA ILE A 32 -8.47 6.97 -4.25
C ILE A 32 -9.00 6.71 -5.66
N ASN A 33 -8.66 7.60 -6.60
CA ASN A 33 -9.10 7.53 -8.00
C ASN A 33 -8.04 6.90 -8.92
N ALA A 34 -6.81 6.75 -8.44
CA ALA A 34 -5.71 6.21 -9.23
C ALA A 34 -5.66 4.67 -9.22
N LEU A 35 -6.18 4.05 -8.16
CA LEU A 35 -6.19 2.60 -7.97
C LEU A 35 -7.62 2.07 -7.74
N ASN A 36 -7.91 0.91 -8.33
CA ASN A 36 -9.08 0.13 -7.95
C ASN A 36 -8.92 -0.45 -6.53
N GLU A 37 -9.99 -1.01 -5.98
CA GLU A 37 -10.01 -1.51 -4.60
C GLU A 37 -8.90 -2.56 -4.36
N PRO A 38 -8.84 -3.70 -5.09
CA PRO A 38 -7.79 -4.68 -4.85
C PRO A 38 -6.36 -4.12 -5.01
N ASP A 39 -6.12 -3.27 -6.01
CA ASP A 39 -4.80 -2.66 -6.22
C ASP A 39 -4.42 -1.68 -5.12
N LEU A 40 -5.37 -0.97 -4.51
CA LEU A 40 -5.12 -0.11 -3.35
C LEU A 40 -4.67 -0.92 -2.12
N TYR A 41 -5.28 -2.08 -1.86
CA TYR A 41 -4.81 -2.98 -0.80
C TYR A 41 -3.43 -3.56 -1.10
N ARG A 42 -3.18 -3.98 -2.35
CA ARG A 42 -1.86 -4.49 -2.75
C ARG A 42 -0.78 -3.40 -2.63
N PHE A 43 -1.10 -2.16 -2.98
CA PHE A 43 -0.23 -1.01 -2.75
C PHE A 43 0.08 -0.81 -1.27
N PHE A 44 -0.93 -0.91 -0.39
CA PHE A 44 -0.72 -0.87 1.07
C PHE A 44 0.24 -1.98 1.53
N CYS A 45 0.01 -3.22 1.10
CA CYS A 45 0.88 -4.36 1.40
C CYS A 45 2.32 -4.13 0.93
N LEU A 46 2.51 -3.62 -0.29
CA LEU A 46 3.83 -3.26 -0.82
C LEU A 46 4.50 -2.17 0.04
N SER A 47 3.74 -1.15 0.44
CA SER A 47 4.22 0.00 1.20
C SER A 47 4.69 -0.36 2.62
N LEU A 48 4.19 -1.45 3.20
CA LEU A 48 4.69 -2.01 4.45
C LEU A 48 6.15 -2.49 4.35
N TYR A 49 6.70 -2.66 3.16
CA TYR A 49 8.05 -3.20 2.97
C TYR A 49 9.03 -2.13 2.47
N ARG A 50 8.66 -0.84 2.61
CA ARG A 50 9.50 0.27 2.20
C ARG A 50 10.67 0.48 3.15
N ASN A 51 11.84 0.77 2.61
CA ASN A 51 12.95 1.25 3.41
C ASN A 51 12.80 2.74 3.75
N SER A 52 13.78 3.30 4.48
CA SER A 52 13.78 4.73 4.86
C SER A 52 13.80 5.70 3.67
N TYR A 53 14.16 5.22 2.48
CA TYR A 53 14.19 5.96 1.22
C TYR A 53 12.98 5.68 0.33
N TYR A 54 11.92 5.08 0.88
CA TYR A 54 10.67 4.77 0.18
C TYR A 54 10.83 3.76 -0.97
N ASN A 55 11.93 3.00 -0.98
CA ASN A 55 12.13 1.95 -1.97
C ASN A 55 11.69 0.59 -1.41
N VAL A 56 11.06 -0.21 -2.27
CA VAL A 56 10.60 -1.58 -1.96
C VAL A 56 11.19 -2.54 -2.99
N ARG A 57 11.82 -3.61 -2.50
CA ARG A 57 12.29 -4.75 -3.32
C ARG A 57 11.47 -5.98 -2.94
N LEU A 58 10.37 -6.21 -3.63
CA LEU A 58 9.56 -7.41 -3.52
C LEU A 58 9.30 -7.98 -4.91
N ARG A 59 9.30 -9.32 -5.04
CA ARG A 59 8.86 -9.99 -6.27
C ARG A 59 7.35 -10.14 -6.26
N ILE A 60 6.76 -10.41 -7.43
CA ILE A 60 5.32 -10.65 -7.54
C ILE A 60 4.89 -11.84 -6.68
N GLU A 61 5.68 -12.92 -6.65
CA GLU A 61 5.45 -14.06 -5.74
C GLU A 61 5.40 -13.66 -4.25
N ASP A 62 6.23 -12.71 -3.82
CA ASP A 62 6.29 -12.28 -2.42
C ASP A 62 5.06 -11.42 -2.09
N ILE A 63 4.64 -10.55 -3.02
CA ILE A 63 3.43 -9.74 -2.89
C ILE A 63 2.19 -10.64 -2.83
N ALA A 64 2.12 -11.66 -3.69
CA ALA A 64 1.03 -12.64 -3.69
C ALA A 64 0.92 -13.38 -2.35
N LYS A 65 2.04 -13.78 -1.76
CA LYS A 65 2.08 -14.38 -0.40
C LYS A 65 1.57 -13.42 0.67
N ILE A 66 1.99 -12.14 0.61
CA ILE A 66 1.56 -11.11 1.58
C ILE A 66 0.06 -10.81 1.46
N THR A 67 -0.48 -10.77 0.24
CA THR A 67 -1.90 -10.47 0.00
C THR A 67 -2.80 -11.68 0.17
N GLY A 68 -2.24 -12.89 0.22
CA GLY A 68 -2.98 -14.15 0.27
C GLY A 68 -3.60 -14.53 -1.08
N GLU A 69 -3.01 -14.06 -2.19
CA GLU A 69 -3.49 -14.30 -3.55
C GLU A 69 -2.59 -15.27 -4.32
N LYS A 70 -3.07 -15.77 -5.45
CA LYS A 70 -2.24 -16.51 -6.41
C LYS A 70 -1.43 -15.53 -7.24
N GLU A 71 -0.19 -15.88 -7.57
CA GLU A 71 0.68 -15.05 -8.41
C GLU A 71 0.05 -14.71 -9.77
N SER A 72 -0.70 -15.64 -10.37
CA SER A 72 -1.42 -15.41 -11.64
C SER A 72 -2.45 -14.28 -11.57
N THR A 73 -3.01 -13.99 -10.39
CA THR A 73 -3.92 -12.86 -10.16
C THR A 73 -3.18 -11.51 -10.25
N LEU A 74 -1.87 -11.49 -10.01
CA LEU A 74 -1.02 -10.30 -10.04
C LEU A 74 -0.35 -10.06 -11.41
N LYS A 75 -0.74 -10.79 -12.47
CA LYS A 75 -0.14 -10.63 -13.82
C LYS A 75 -0.09 -9.17 -14.31
N ASN A 76 -1.11 -8.38 -13.97
CA ASN A 76 -1.24 -6.98 -14.37
C ASN A 76 -0.82 -5.98 -13.28
N PHE A 77 -0.35 -6.46 -12.12
CA PHE A 77 -0.04 -5.62 -10.96
C PHE A 77 0.90 -4.47 -11.31
N ASN A 78 2.02 -4.76 -12.00
CA ASN A 78 2.97 -3.73 -12.38
C ASN A 78 2.35 -2.65 -13.27
N LYS A 79 1.49 -3.04 -14.23
CA LYS A 79 0.80 -2.09 -15.11
C LYS A 79 -0.16 -1.20 -14.32
N SER A 80 -0.91 -1.77 -13.38
CA SER A 80 -1.78 -0.99 -12.47
C SER A 80 -0.98 -0.04 -11.59
N MET A 81 0.17 -0.48 -11.07
CA MET A 81 0.99 0.29 -10.14
C MET A 81 1.81 1.39 -10.81
N ASP A 82 2.16 1.26 -12.08
CA ASP A 82 2.92 2.28 -12.83
C ASP A 82 2.16 3.64 -12.89
N THR A 83 0.86 3.69 -12.51
CA THR A 83 0.08 4.94 -12.35
C THR A 83 0.44 5.75 -11.10
N VAL A 84 0.94 5.09 -10.05
CA VAL A 84 1.17 5.68 -8.72
C VAL A 84 2.60 5.48 -8.21
N LEU A 85 3.36 4.55 -8.79
CA LEU A 85 4.72 4.19 -8.39
C LEU A 85 5.70 4.45 -9.53
N THR A 86 6.89 4.91 -9.19
CA THR A 86 8.03 4.82 -10.10
C THR A 86 8.70 3.47 -9.94
N ARG A 87 8.95 2.78 -11.05
CA ARG A 87 9.55 1.44 -11.04
C ARG A 87 10.85 1.42 -11.82
N LYS A 88 11.93 0.99 -11.17
CA LYS A 88 13.21 0.70 -11.83
C LYS A 88 13.33 -0.80 -12.06
N LYS A 89 13.50 -1.18 -13.32
CA LYS A 89 13.79 -2.58 -13.69
C LYS A 89 15.30 -2.82 -13.60
N TYR A 90 15.70 -3.95 -13.07
CA TYR A 90 17.10 -4.38 -13.07
C TYR A 90 17.23 -5.88 -13.37
N PRO A 91 18.24 -6.28 -14.16
CA PRO A 91 18.55 -7.68 -14.37
C PRO A 91 19.13 -8.28 -13.09
N SER A 92 18.65 -9.46 -12.70
CA SER A 92 19.22 -10.27 -11.62
C SER A 92 19.79 -11.55 -12.22
N PRO A 93 21.08 -11.84 -12.04
CA PRO A 93 21.69 -13.08 -12.53
C PRO A 93 20.95 -14.30 -11.97
N ILE A 94 20.82 -15.35 -12.78
CA ILE A 94 20.45 -16.69 -12.30
C ILE A 94 21.66 -17.61 -12.34
N ASN A 95 21.67 -18.65 -11.50
CA ASN A 95 22.77 -19.62 -11.41
C ASN A 95 22.74 -20.59 -12.60
N HIS A 96 22.76 -20.09 -13.83
CA HIS A 96 22.83 -20.88 -15.06
C HIS A 96 24.04 -20.38 -15.89
N PRO A 97 24.82 -21.26 -16.55
CA PRO A 97 26.02 -20.89 -17.31
C PRO A 97 25.75 -20.03 -18.57
N VAL A 98 24.49 -19.87 -18.95
CA VAL A 98 24.05 -18.96 -20.02
C VAL A 98 23.60 -17.68 -19.32
N TYR A 99 24.06 -16.51 -19.79
CA TYR A 99 23.78 -15.17 -19.24
C TYR A 99 22.28 -14.80 -19.25
N GLU A 100 21.46 -15.54 -18.53
CA GLU A 100 20.05 -15.28 -18.35
C GLU A 100 19.86 -14.40 -17.11
N PHE A 101 18.94 -13.45 -17.24
CA PHE A 101 18.61 -12.51 -16.18
C PHE A 101 17.12 -12.54 -15.91
N THR A 102 16.75 -12.61 -14.63
CA THR A 102 15.38 -12.34 -14.22
C THR A 102 15.19 -10.84 -14.01
N MET A 103 14.15 -10.27 -14.62
CA MET A 103 13.85 -8.85 -14.46
C MET A 103 13.16 -8.61 -13.13
N ARG A 104 13.83 -7.90 -12.23
CA ARG A 104 13.29 -7.52 -10.92
C ARG A 104 12.82 -6.08 -10.92
N SER A 105 11.78 -5.81 -10.13
CA SER A 105 11.23 -4.47 -9.93
C SER A 105 11.73 -3.90 -8.60
N LEU A 106 12.27 -2.69 -8.66
CA LEU A 106 12.45 -1.81 -7.51
C LEU A 106 11.35 -0.76 -7.58
N TYR A 107 10.43 -0.78 -6.62
CA TYR A 107 9.35 0.20 -6.55
C TYR A 107 9.77 1.37 -5.66
N LYS A 108 9.46 2.60 -6.08
CA LYS A 108 9.59 3.81 -5.27
C LYS A 108 8.20 4.30 -4.91
N ILE A 109 7.86 4.22 -3.63
CA ILE A 109 6.61 4.71 -3.05
C ILE A 109 6.63 6.25 -3.09
N PRO A 110 5.52 6.92 -3.45
CA PRO A 110 5.45 8.38 -3.43
C PRO A 110 5.63 8.93 -2.02
N ALA A 111 6.11 10.16 -1.94
CA ALA A 111 6.16 10.93 -0.70
C ALA A 111 4.75 11.18 -0.15
N MET A 112 4.66 11.57 1.13
CA MET A 112 3.38 11.93 1.72
C MET A 112 2.81 13.18 1.05
N ASP A 113 1.52 13.13 0.71
CA ASP A 113 0.83 14.22 0.01
C ASP A 113 0.36 15.29 1.00
N TYR A 114 0.58 16.56 0.68
CA TYR A 114 0.08 17.71 1.45
C TYR A 114 -1.46 17.78 1.44
N LYS A 115 -2.13 17.17 0.44
CA LYS A 115 -3.59 17.04 0.39
C LYS A 115 -4.16 16.06 1.41
N GLY A 116 -3.28 15.37 2.13
CA GLY A 116 -3.63 14.46 3.22
C GLY A 116 -3.36 12.99 2.89
N PHE A 117 -3.19 12.24 3.96
CA PHE A 117 -2.92 10.81 3.93
C PHE A 117 -3.57 10.15 5.17
N ILE A 118 -3.64 8.83 5.14
CA ILE A 118 -3.95 8.02 6.32
C ILE A 118 -2.78 7.09 6.62
N THR A 119 -2.65 6.68 7.88
CA THR A 119 -1.62 5.72 8.31
C THR A 119 -2.28 4.44 8.78
N LEU A 120 -1.97 3.33 8.12
CA LEU A 120 -2.54 2.02 8.40
C LEU A 120 -1.52 1.10 9.06
N SER A 121 -1.95 0.42 10.13
CA SER A 121 -1.20 -0.61 10.82
C SER A 121 -1.06 -1.87 9.97
N HIS A 122 0.09 -2.54 10.05
CA HIS A 122 0.30 -3.86 9.45
C HIS A 122 -0.69 -4.90 9.96
N LYS A 123 -1.33 -4.69 11.13
CA LYS A 123 -2.42 -5.53 11.66
C LYS A 123 -3.55 -5.69 10.64
N PHE A 124 -3.75 -4.73 9.73
CA PHE A 124 -4.75 -4.84 8.69
C PHE A 124 -4.52 -6.03 7.73
N THR A 125 -3.29 -6.51 7.58
CA THR A 125 -3.03 -7.71 6.76
C THR A 125 -3.66 -8.97 7.36
N GLN A 126 -3.89 -9.00 8.68
CA GLN A 126 -4.41 -10.14 9.42
C GLN A 126 -5.94 -10.22 9.43
N VAL A 127 -6.63 -9.15 9.04
CA VAL A 127 -8.10 -9.12 8.97
C VAL A 127 -8.57 -10.16 7.95
N LYS A 128 -9.55 -11.00 8.33
CA LYS A 128 -10.10 -12.06 7.47
C LYS A 128 -11.17 -11.49 6.52
N LEU A 129 -10.72 -10.75 5.51
CA LEU A 129 -11.57 -10.19 4.45
C LEU A 129 -10.93 -10.40 3.08
N SER A 130 -11.76 -10.43 2.04
CA SER A 130 -11.25 -10.50 0.67
C SER A 130 -10.42 -9.26 0.31
N VAL A 131 -9.44 -9.42 -0.58
CA VAL A 131 -8.57 -8.32 -1.03
C VAL A 131 -9.37 -7.13 -1.58
N LYS A 132 -10.50 -7.40 -2.25
CA LYS A 132 -11.41 -6.36 -2.76
C LYS A 132 -12.05 -5.56 -1.62
N VAL A 133 -12.56 -6.23 -0.60
CA VAL A 133 -13.21 -5.57 0.55
C VAL A 133 -12.19 -4.81 1.39
N LYS A 134 -10.99 -5.36 1.57
CA LYS A 134 -9.90 -4.63 2.24
C LYS A 134 -9.53 -3.36 1.49
N GLY A 135 -9.42 -3.44 0.17
CA GLY A 135 -9.21 -2.29 -0.69
C GLY A 135 -10.30 -1.23 -0.60
N TYR A 136 -11.55 -1.68 -0.62
CA TYR A 136 -12.72 -0.84 -0.44
C TYR A 136 -12.71 -0.14 0.92
N TYR A 137 -12.34 -0.84 1.99
CA TYR A 137 -12.22 -0.25 3.32
C TYR A 137 -11.18 0.87 3.37
N ILE A 138 -10.03 0.70 2.71
CA ILE A 138 -9.04 1.79 2.58
C ILE A 138 -9.67 2.99 1.87
N LYS A 139 -10.44 2.79 0.79
CA LYS A 139 -11.15 3.90 0.11
C LYS A 139 -12.13 4.61 1.04
N LEU A 140 -12.90 3.87 1.85
CA LEU A 140 -13.79 4.46 2.85
C LEU A 140 -13.01 5.31 3.87
N LEU A 141 -11.90 4.78 4.41
CA LEU A 141 -11.06 5.54 5.34
C LEU A 141 -10.48 6.82 4.74
N LEU A 142 -10.17 6.82 3.43
CA LEU A 142 -9.66 8.01 2.75
C LEU A 142 -10.71 9.13 2.58
N ILE A 143 -12.00 8.78 2.45
CA ILE A 143 -13.10 9.74 2.30
C ILE A 143 -13.79 10.11 3.61
N ALA A 144 -13.56 9.34 4.68
CA ALA A 144 -14.18 9.58 5.97
C ALA A 144 -13.64 10.85 6.63
N GLU A 145 -14.54 11.54 7.32
CA GLU A 145 -14.24 12.66 8.20
C GLU A 145 -14.57 12.21 9.62
N ASN A 146 -13.58 12.21 10.52
CA ASN A 146 -13.72 11.71 11.89
C ASN A 146 -14.33 10.29 11.95
N ASN A 147 -13.86 9.39 11.08
CA ASN A 147 -14.38 8.03 10.91
C ASN A 147 -15.86 7.95 10.45
N THR A 148 -16.47 9.05 10.06
CA THR A 148 -17.85 9.07 9.56
C THR A 148 -17.91 9.41 8.07
N ILE A 149 -18.89 8.84 7.39
CA ILE A 149 -19.18 9.12 5.97
C ILE A 149 -20.67 9.45 5.88
N PRO A 150 -21.05 10.73 5.80
CA PRO A 150 -22.45 11.16 5.69
C PRO A 150 -22.93 11.05 4.24
N LEU A 151 -22.74 9.87 3.63
CA LEU A 151 -23.13 9.59 2.25
C LEU A 151 -23.94 8.30 2.20
N THR A 152 -24.96 8.31 1.35
CA THR A 152 -25.72 7.11 0.99
C THR A 152 -24.88 6.13 0.17
N ASN A 153 -25.31 4.88 0.08
CA ASN A 153 -24.65 3.87 -0.76
C ASN A 153 -24.56 4.29 -2.24
N ILE A 154 -25.49 5.11 -2.74
CA ILE A 154 -25.48 5.61 -4.12
C ILE A 154 -24.40 6.68 -4.30
N GLU A 155 -24.29 7.62 -3.36
CA GLU A 155 -23.28 8.67 -3.42
C GLU A 155 -21.87 8.09 -3.25
N ILE A 156 -21.71 7.10 -2.37
CA ILE A 156 -20.45 6.35 -2.24
C ILE A 156 -20.11 5.63 -3.54
N ALA A 157 -21.09 4.97 -4.16
CA ALA A 157 -20.91 4.31 -5.45
C ALA A 157 -20.41 5.28 -6.53
N ASN A 158 -21.06 6.43 -6.65
CA ASN A 158 -20.68 7.48 -7.59
C ASN A 158 -19.28 8.04 -7.30
N LYS A 159 -18.97 8.32 -6.02
CA LYS A 159 -17.69 8.87 -5.59
C LYS A 159 -16.52 7.91 -5.79
N LEU A 160 -16.75 6.61 -5.64
CA LEU A 160 -15.73 5.58 -5.77
C LEU A 160 -15.67 4.93 -7.16
N GLY A 161 -16.62 5.23 -8.04
CA GLY A 161 -16.71 4.66 -9.39
C GLY A 161 -17.06 3.17 -9.41
N ILE A 162 -17.86 2.70 -8.46
CA ILE A 162 -18.28 1.29 -8.34
C ILE A 162 -19.80 1.17 -8.30
N SER A 163 -20.35 -0.01 -8.56
CA SER A 163 -21.80 -0.18 -8.55
C SER A 163 -22.38 -0.14 -7.13
N LYS A 164 -23.61 0.40 -6.99
CA LYS A 164 -24.37 0.41 -5.73
C LYS A 164 -24.47 -0.98 -5.09
N ASN A 165 -24.66 -2.02 -5.90
CA ASN A 165 -24.74 -3.41 -5.41
C ASN A 165 -23.41 -3.88 -4.81
N THR A 166 -22.28 -3.44 -5.38
CA THR A 166 -20.95 -3.74 -4.84
C THR A 166 -20.72 -3.04 -3.51
N VAL A 167 -21.09 -1.74 -3.42
CA VAL A 167 -21.05 -0.98 -2.16
C VAL A 167 -21.86 -1.68 -1.08
N PHE A 168 -23.10 -2.05 -1.38
CA PHE A 168 -23.97 -2.75 -0.44
C PHE A 168 -23.34 -4.06 0.05
N LYS A 169 -22.88 -4.91 -0.88
CA LYS A 169 -22.25 -6.19 -0.53
C LYS A 169 -21.02 -5.99 0.37
N TYR A 170 -20.11 -5.09 0.00
CA TYR A 170 -18.90 -4.84 0.78
C TYR A 170 -19.19 -4.23 2.14
N ASN A 171 -20.21 -3.36 2.24
CA ASN A 171 -20.65 -2.79 3.51
C ASN A 171 -21.17 -3.87 4.48
N ILE A 172 -21.92 -4.86 3.98
CA ILE A 172 -22.35 -6.00 4.79
C ILE A 172 -21.16 -6.82 5.28
N GLU A 173 -20.18 -7.12 4.42
CA GLU A 173 -18.97 -7.87 4.82
C GLU A 173 -18.16 -7.11 5.88
N LEU A 174 -18.03 -5.79 5.75
CA LEU A 174 -17.34 -4.94 6.74
C LEU A 174 -18.10 -4.81 8.05
N PHE A 175 -19.43 -4.72 8.00
CA PHE A 175 -20.29 -4.71 9.19
C PHE A 175 -20.13 -6.01 9.98
N GLN A 176 -20.19 -7.16 9.30
CA GLN A 176 -19.96 -8.48 9.90
C GLN A 176 -18.56 -8.63 10.50
N ALA A 177 -17.56 -7.97 9.92
CA ALA A 177 -16.20 -7.92 10.44
C ALA A 177 -15.99 -6.92 11.59
N GLY A 178 -17.03 -6.16 11.98
CA GLY A 178 -16.95 -5.15 13.03
C GLY A 178 -16.10 -3.92 12.66
N LEU A 179 -15.94 -3.65 11.36
CA LEU A 179 -15.14 -2.53 10.83
C LEU A 179 -15.97 -1.30 10.42
N LEU A 180 -17.29 -1.44 10.41
CA LEU A 180 -18.22 -0.32 10.28
C LEU A 180 -19.54 -0.60 10.99
N LYS A 181 -20.28 0.47 11.27
CA LYS A 181 -21.69 0.47 11.65
C LYS A 181 -22.51 1.16 10.56
N LEU A 182 -23.69 0.60 10.31
CA LEU A 182 -24.64 1.11 9.31
C LEU A 182 -25.69 1.95 10.02
N PHE A 183 -25.82 3.22 9.62
CA PHE A 183 -26.93 4.08 10.00
C PHE A 183 -27.73 4.48 8.74
N PRO A 184 -29.00 4.91 8.88
CA PRO A 184 -29.81 5.32 7.74
C PRO A 184 -29.22 6.49 6.95
N ASP A 185 -28.54 7.40 7.63
CA ASP A 185 -28.03 8.67 7.12
C ASP A 185 -26.50 8.69 6.92
N ARG A 186 -25.78 7.70 7.46
CA ARG A 186 -24.31 7.68 7.44
C ARG A 186 -23.70 6.28 7.64
N LEU A 187 -22.42 6.18 7.31
CA LEU A 187 -21.56 5.07 7.76
C LEU A 187 -20.63 5.57 8.86
N GLU A 188 -20.45 4.78 9.91
CA GLU A 188 -19.45 5.02 10.95
C GLU A 188 -18.41 3.89 10.88
N LEU A 189 -17.17 4.23 10.56
CA LEU A 189 -16.06 3.29 10.51
C LEU A 189 -15.53 3.04 11.92
N THR A 190 -15.17 1.79 12.20
CA THR A 190 -14.59 1.36 13.48
C THR A 190 -13.17 0.83 13.25
N PRO A 191 -12.21 1.70 12.87
CA PRO A 191 -10.87 1.26 12.51
C PRO A 191 -10.05 0.70 13.68
N ASN A 192 -10.45 0.97 14.93
CA ASN A 192 -9.75 0.46 16.13
C ASN A 192 -8.23 0.66 16.02
N GLU A 193 -7.45 -0.41 16.18
CA GLU A 193 -5.98 -0.42 16.10
C GLU A 193 -5.42 -0.42 14.65
N LEU A 194 -6.29 -0.32 13.64
CA LEU A 194 -5.91 -0.37 12.23
C LEU A 194 -5.52 1.02 11.69
N LEU A 195 -6.20 2.08 12.11
CA LEU A 195 -5.88 3.45 11.74
C LEU A 195 -5.04 4.09 12.83
N ILE A 196 -3.85 4.57 12.48
CA ILE A 196 -2.89 5.18 13.40
C ILE A 196 -2.95 6.71 13.23
N SER A 197 -2.73 7.45 14.32
CA SER A 197 -2.66 8.91 14.26
C SER A 197 -1.58 9.38 13.29
N ASN A 198 -1.92 10.37 12.47
CA ASN A 198 -0.98 10.94 11.50
C ASN A 198 0.16 11.72 12.17
N ASP A 199 0.01 12.19 13.41
CA ASP A 199 1.07 12.88 14.15
C ASP A 199 2.28 11.97 14.45
N GLU A 200 2.05 10.65 14.49
CA GLU A 200 3.08 9.62 14.65
C GLU A 200 3.80 9.31 13.33
N ALA A 201 3.19 9.63 12.18
CA ALA A 201 3.68 9.28 10.86
C ALA A 201 4.59 10.37 10.29
N LYS A 202 5.91 10.21 10.47
CA LYS A 202 6.92 11.14 9.91
C LYS A 202 7.65 10.56 8.70
N GLN A 203 7.85 11.39 7.68
CA GLN A 203 8.69 11.06 6.53
C GLN A 203 10.15 11.08 6.98
N LYS A 204 10.81 9.92 6.99
CA LYS A 204 12.15 9.82 7.59
C LYS A 204 13.26 10.40 6.71
N LYS A 205 13.18 10.24 5.37
CA LYS A 205 14.14 10.81 4.39
C LYS A 205 13.46 10.99 3.02
N GLU A 206 13.57 12.17 2.42
CA GLU A 206 13.32 12.37 0.98
C GLU A 206 14.62 12.22 0.19
N TRP A 207 14.54 11.58 -0.98
CA TRP A 207 15.62 11.62 -1.96
C TRP A 207 15.29 12.76 -2.93
N HIS A 208 15.88 13.94 -2.72
CA HIS A 208 15.87 14.98 -3.75
C HIS A 208 16.82 14.52 -4.86
N PRO A 209 16.35 14.31 -6.10
CA PRO A 209 17.28 14.17 -7.21
C PRO A 209 18.08 15.46 -7.28
N ILE A 210 19.41 15.35 -7.12
CA ILE A 210 20.30 16.48 -7.33
C ILE A 210 20.12 16.89 -8.79
N THR A 211 19.43 18.00 -9.04
CA THR A 211 19.47 18.66 -10.34
C THR A 211 20.92 19.02 -10.58
N ARG A 212 21.59 18.34 -11.50
CA ARG A 212 22.91 18.80 -11.97
C ARG A 212 22.67 20.14 -12.64
N MET A 213 23.12 21.23 -12.00
CA MET A 213 23.43 22.48 -12.69
C MET A 213 24.63 22.26 -13.60
#